data_AF-A0A368NSH9-F1
#
_entry.id   AF-A0A368NSH9-F1
#
_cell.length_a   1.000
_cell.length_b   1.000
_cell.length_c   1.000
_cell.angle_alpha   90.00
_cell.angle_beta   90.00
_cell.angle_gamma   90.00
#
_symmetry.space_group_name_H-M   'P 1'
#
loop_
_entity.id
_entity.type
_entity.pdbx_description
1 polymer ?
#
loop_
_entity_poly.entity_id
_entity_poly.type
_entity_poly.pdbx_seq_one_letter_code
_entity_poly.pdbx_strand_id
1 'polypeptide(L)'
;MELPTVSDVITSEASVTLQMTIDDALPYFKGHFPNAPILPGVALLNWAEHFAKQYFILNAVFKGVDNLKFQQVVKPCSLLNLSLSYNQEKQSVQFEYTSPEHKHASGRILFTS
;
A
#
# COMPACT_ATOMS: atom_id res chain seq x y z
N MET A 1 -9.32 10.37 -2.07
CA MET A 1 -8.73 9.21 -1.37
C MET A 1 -7.91 9.78 -0.24
N GLU A 2 -8.13 9.35 1.00
CA GLU A 2 -7.30 9.79 2.13
C GLU A 2 -6.07 8.90 2.21
N LEU A 3 -4.91 9.50 2.44
CA LEU A 3 -3.62 8.80 2.52
C LEU A 3 -3.19 8.68 3.99
N PRO A 4 -2.41 7.65 4.33
CA PRO A 4 -1.85 7.55 5.67
C PRO A 4 -0.75 8.61 5.86
N THR A 5 -0.47 8.94 7.11
CA THR A 5 0.67 9.80 7.44
C THR A 5 1.96 8.99 7.26
N VAL A 6 2.79 9.41 6.30
CA VAL A 6 4.11 8.83 6.04
C VAL A 6 5.14 9.51 6.94
N SER A 7 5.85 8.73 7.74
CA SER A 7 6.88 9.24 8.67
C SER A 7 8.30 9.11 8.15
N ASP A 8 8.57 8.13 7.28
CA ASP A 8 9.89 7.92 6.69
C ASP A 8 9.78 7.36 5.27
N VAL A 9 10.73 7.71 4.42
CA VAL A 9 10.81 7.27 3.02
C VAL A 9 12.26 6.96 2.66
N ILE A 10 12.49 5.73 2.25
CA ILE A 10 13.79 5.27 1.75
C ILE A 10 13.62 4.89 0.28
N THR A 11 14.35 5.57 -0.61
CA THR A 11 14.28 5.34 -2.05
C THR A 11 15.59 4.80 -2.62
N SER A 12 15.49 3.92 -3.60
CA SER A 12 16.58 3.49 -4.49
C SER A 12 16.12 3.57 -5.96
N GLU A 13 16.98 3.19 -6.90
CA GLU A 13 16.67 3.21 -8.34
C GLU A 13 15.40 2.40 -8.71
N ALA A 14 15.15 1.29 -8.01
CA ALA A 14 14.05 0.38 -8.35
C ALA A 14 13.19 -0.04 -7.13
N SER A 15 13.41 0.57 -5.96
CA SER A 15 12.63 0.28 -4.76
C SER A 15 12.35 1.51 -3.92
N VAL A 16 11.23 1.46 -3.20
CA VAL A 16 10.84 2.47 -2.21
C VAL A 16 10.25 1.75 -1.02
N THR A 17 10.68 2.15 0.17
CA THR A 17 10.07 1.73 1.44
C THR A 17 9.51 2.96 2.14
N LEU A 18 8.24 2.89 2.54
CA LEU A 18 7.58 3.94 3.30
C LEU A 18 7.17 3.40 4.67
N GLN A 19 7.53 4.12 5.73
CA GLN A 19 6.96 3.89 7.05
C GLN A 19 5.76 4.82 7.24
N MET A 20 4.64 4.28 7.72
CA MET A 20 3.40 5.03 7.87
C MET A 20 2.62 4.65 9.12
N THR A 21 1.93 5.66 9.67
CA THR A 21 1.00 5.50 10.79
C THR A 21 -0.43 5.49 10.26
N ILE A 22 -1.19 4.48 10.66
CA ILE A 22 -2.58 4.31 10.27
C ILE A 22 -3.46 5.04 11.27
N ASP A 23 -3.66 6.34 11.06
CA ASP A 23 -4.43 7.21 11.94
C ASP A 23 -5.89 6.73 12.07
N ASP A 24 -6.41 6.70 13.31
CA ASP A 24 -7.80 6.29 13.58
C ASP A 24 -8.83 7.30 13.07
N ALA A 25 -8.41 8.54 12.80
CA ALA A 25 -9.22 9.57 12.17
C ALA A 25 -9.48 9.32 10.67
N LEU A 26 -8.79 8.36 10.05
CA LEU A 26 -9.00 8.00 8.65
C LEU A 26 -10.47 7.64 8.41
N PRO A 27 -11.13 8.21 7.38
CA PRO A 27 -12.54 7.92 7.09
C PRO A 27 -12.86 6.44 6.87
N TYR A 28 -11.85 5.65 6.50
CA TYR A 28 -11.96 4.19 6.34
C TYR A 28 -12.45 3.45 7.59
N PHE A 29 -12.24 4.01 8.79
CA PHE A 29 -12.69 3.40 10.04
C PHE A 29 -14.10 3.84 10.45
N LYS A 30 -14.68 4.84 9.79
CA LYS A 30 -16.05 5.28 10.05
C LYS A 30 -17.03 4.26 9.47
N GLY A 31 -17.55 3.38 10.32
CA GLY A 31 -18.58 2.40 9.96
C GLY A 31 -18.07 1.05 9.44
N HIS A 32 -16.75 0.81 9.43
CA HIS A 32 -16.16 -0.43 8.88
C HIS A 32 -15.13 -1.06 9.85
N PHE A 33 -15.51 -1.81 10.87
CA PHE A 33 -16.83 -2.21 11.37
C PHE A 33 -17.10 -1.52 12.72
N PRO A 34 -18.37 -1.25 13.12
CA PRO A 34 -18.68 -0.46 14.31
C PRO A 34 -18.00 -0.93 15.61
N ASN A 35 -17.80 -2.25 15.76
CA ASN A 35 -17.18 -2.86 16.94
C ASN A 35 -15.76 -3.41 16.68
N ALA A 36 -15.27 -3.32 15.43
CA ALA A 36 -13.97 -3.84 15.03
C ALA A 36 -13.48 -3.07 13.78
N PRO A 37 -13.07 -1.80 13.94
CA PRO A 37 -12.57 -1.01 12.83
C PRO A 37 -11.32 -1.68 12.25
N ILE A 38 -11.36 -1.96 10.94
CA ILE A 38 -10.21 -2.49 10.21
C ILE A 38 -10.05 -1.74 8.90
N LEU A 39 -8.81 -1.57 8.47
CA LEU A 39 -8.55 -0.91 7.20
C LEU A 39 -9.00 -1.84 6.05
N PRO A 40 -9.85 -1.37 5.13
CA PRO A 40 -10.28 -2.18 3.99
C PRO A 40 -9.09 -2.54 3.09
N GLY A 41 -9.07 -3.78 2.58
CA GLY A 41 -8.02 -4.22 1.65
C GLY A 41 -7.92 -3.36 0.38
N VAL A 42 -9.04 -2.78 -0.07
CA VAL A 42 -9.05 -1.84 -1.20
C VAL A 42 -8.29 -0.54 -0.89
N ALA A 43 -8.28 -0.08 0.36
CA ALA A 43 -7.49 1.08 0.75
C ALA A 43 -5.98 0.78 0.63
N LEU A 44 -5.55 -0.40 1.07
CA LEU A 44 -4.16 -0.85 0.91
C LEU A 44 -3.75 -0.94 -0.56
N LEU A 45 -4.59 -1.52 -1.43
CA LEU A 45 -4.28 -1.60 -2.86
C LEU A 45 -4.16 -0.21 -3.49
N ASN A 46 -5.11 0.66 -3.16
CA ASN A 46 -5.16 2.04 -3.64
C ASN A 46 -3.93 2.85 -3.22
N TRP A 47 -3.48 2.71 -1.97
CA TRP A 47 -2.28 3.37 -1.48
C TRP A 47 -1.02 2.83 -2.16
N ALA A 48 -0.91 1.50 -2.35
CA ALA A 48 0.20 0.91 -3.07
C ALA A 48 0.27 1.42 -4.52
N GLU A 49 -0.88 1.56 -5.21
CA GLU A 49 -0.94 2.15 -6.54
C GLU A 49 -0.54 3.62 -6.53
N HIS A 50 -1.06 4.40 -5.59
CA HIS A 50 -0.76 5.82 -5.45
C HIS A 50 0.74 6.06 -5.29
N PHE A 51 1.37 5.38 -4.32
CA PHE A 51 2.80 5.53 -4.07
C PHE A 51 3.63 4.95 -5.22
N ALA A 52 3.23 3.82 -5.82
CA ALA A 52 3.92 3.28 -6.99
C ALA A 52 3.99 4.30 -8.15
N LYS A 53 2.87 4.98 -8.45
CA LYS A 53 2.81 6.04 -9.46
C LYS A 53 3.64 7.26 -9.07
N GLN A 54 3.58 7.65 -7.80
CA GLN A 54 4.32 8.81 -7.29
C GLN A 54 5.84 8.62 -7.43
N TYR A 55 6.36 7.42 -7.15
CA TYR A 55 7.81 7.21 -7.07
C TYR A 55 8.45 6.60 -8.32
N PHE A 56 7.74 5.80 -9.12
CA PHE A 56 8.37 5.06 -10.23
C PHE A 56 7.86 5.42 -11.61
N ILE A 57 6.54 5.60 -11.77
CA ILE A 57 5.94 5.65 -13.10
C ILE A 57 4.88 6.76 -13.16
N LEU A 58 5.37 7.99 -13.19
CA LEU A 58 4.54 9.17 -13.39
C LEU A 58 3.79 9.02 -14.72
N ASN A 59 2.45 9.02 -14.66
CA ASN A 59 1.48 8.90 -15.78
C ASN A 59 1.12 7.49 -16.28
N ALA A 60 1.58 6.41 -15.64
CA ALA A 60 1.15 5.08 -16.07
C ALA A 60 -0.31 4.77 -15.71
N VAL A 61 -0.99 4.02 -16.57
CA VAL A 61 -2.39 3.62 -16.35
C VAL A 61 -2.44 2.27 -15.64
N PHE A 62 -3.25 2.17 -14.59
CA PHE A 62 -3.47 0.91 -13.88
C PHE A 62 -4.14 -0.09 -14.84
N LYS A 63 -3.52 -1.26 -14.99
CA LYS A 63 -4.03 -2.34 -15.85
C LYS A 63 -4.69 -3.45 -15.05
N GLY A 64 -4.17 -3.74 -13.86
CA GLY A 64 -4.67 -4.83 -13.04
C GLY A 64 -3.75 -5.16 -11.87
N VAL A 65 -4.11 -6.20 -11.13
CA VAL A 65 -3.33 -6.71 -10.01
C VAL A 65 -3.19 -8.24 -10.11
N ASP A 66 -1.98 -8.73 -9.92
CA ASP A 66 -1.66 -10.15 -9.84
C ASP A 66 -1.33 -10.54 -8.41
N ASN A 67 -1.64 -11.80 -8.04
CA ASN A 67 -1.24 -12.42 -6.78
C ASN A 67 -1.60 -11.60 -5.53
N LEU A 68 -2.72 -10.88 -5.56
CA LEU A 68 -3.20 -10.08 -4.43
C LEU A 68 -3.60 -10.98 -3.26
N LYS A 69 -2.97 -10.75 -2.10
CA LYS A 69 -3.24 -11.48 -0.87
C LYS A 69 -3.43 -10.51 0.29
N PHE A 70 -4.53 -10.67 1.02
CA PHE A 70 -4.76 -10.03 2.32
C PHE A 70 -4.60 -11.10 3.39
N GLN A 71 -3.55 -11.00 4.18
CA GLN A 71 -3.12 -12.05 5.11
C GLN A 71 -3.46 -11.71 6.56
N GLN A 72 -3.35 -10.44 6.95
CA GLN A 72 -3.65 -9.97 8.29
C GLN A 72 -4.37 -8.62 8.24
N VAL A 73 -5.34 -8.45 9.14
CA VAL A 73 -6.07 -7.18 9.28
C VAL A 73 -5.15 -6.07 9.77
N VAL A 74 -5.43 -4.84 9.37
CA VAL A 74 -4.74 -3.64 9.86
C VAL A 74 -5.72 -2.89 10.76
N LYS A 75 -5.31 -2.64 12.00
CA LYS A 75 -6.12 -1.91 13.00
C LYS A 75 -5.76 -0.42 12.99
N PRO A 76 -6.63 0.45 13.49
CA PRO A 76 -6.26 1.84 13.79
C PRO A 76 -5.01 1.92 14.66
N CYS A 77 -4.27 3.01 14.52
CA CYS A 77 -3.01 3.30 15.20
C CYS A 77 -1.87 2.30 14.92
N SER A 78 -2.01 1.44 13.89
CA SER A 78 -0.94 0.53 13.49
C SER A 78 0.21 1.28 12.81
N LEU A 79 1.42 0.77 12.99
CA LEU A 79 2.59 1.15 12.17
C LEU A 79 2.78 0.13 11.06
N LEU A 80 2.86 0.60 9.83
CA LEU A 80 3.11 -0.23 8.66
C LEU A 80 4.34 0.24 7.89
N ASN A 81 5.05 -0.71 7.31
CA ASN A 81 6.00 -0.51 6.25
C ASN A 81 5.39 -0.96 4.93
N LEU A 82 5.40 -0.08 3.93
CA LEU A 82 5.07 -0.40 2.55
C LEU A 82 6.37 -0.51 1.77
N SER A 83 6.69 -1.71 1.32
CA SER A 83 7.80 -1.96 0.39
C SER A 83 7.25 -2.04 -1.03
N LEU A 84 7.85 -1.28 -1.94
CA LEU A 84 7.55 -1.26 -3.36
C LEU A 84 8.82 -1.60 -4.16
N SER A 85 8.70 -2.46 -5.16
CA SER A 85 9.78 -2.78 -6.09
C SER A 85 9.27 -2.72 -7.52
N TYR A 86 9.88 -1.83 -8.30
CA TYR A 86 9.53 -1.61 -9.70
C TYR A 86 10.33 -2.51 -10.63
N ASN A 87 9.62 -3.18 -11.53
CA ASN A 87 10.20 -3.90 -12.65
C ASN A 87 9.85 -3.15 -13.95
N GLN A 88 10.84 -2.48 -14.51
CA GLN A 88 10.70 -1.67 -15.73
C GLN A 88 10.36 -2.52 -16.96
N GLU A 89 10.99 -3.69 -17.13
CA GLU A 89 10.73 -4.57 -18.28
C GLU A 89 9.28 -5.06 -18.32
N LYS A 90 8.70 -5.34 -17.14
CA LYS A 90 7.34 -5.87 -16.99
C LYS A 90 6.30 -4.79 -16.75
N GLN A 91 6.70 -3.52 -16.67
CA GLN A 91 5.82 -2.40 -16.31
C GLN A 91 4.95 -2.73 -15.08
N SER A 92 5.59 -3.22 -14.02
CA SER A 92 4.87 -3.72 -12.84
C SER A 92 5.56 -3.34 -11.54
N VAL A 93 4.79 -3.12 -10.48
CA VAL A 93 5.29 -2.86 -9.13
C VAL A 93 4.83 -3.95 -8.19
N GLN A 94 5.77 -4.68 -7.59
CA GLN A 94 5.49 -5.55 -6.45
C GLN A 94 5.32 -4.69 -5.21
N PHE A 95 4.26 -4.92 -4.44
CA PHE A 95 4.05 -4.27 -3.15
C PHE A 95 3.92 -5.28 -2.02
N GLU A 96 4.30 -4.85 -0.83
CA GLU A 96 4.14 -5.58 0.42
C GLU A 96 3.91 -4.63 1.59
N TYR A 97 2.91 -4.92 2.41
CA TYR A 97 2.64 -4.27 3.68
C TYR A 97 3.03 -5.17 4.84
N THR A 98 3.92 -4.69 5.70
CA THR A 98 4.35 -5.38 6.91
C THR A 98 4.22 -4.49 8.14
N SER A 99 3.95 -5.11 9.28
CA SER A 99 4.22 -4.57 10.61
C SER A 99 5.43 -5.32 11.19
N PRO A 100 5.94 -4.95 12.39
CA PRO A 100 7.02 -5.70 13.02
C PRO A 100 6.73 -7.20 13.19
N GLU A 101 5.46 -7.59 13.30
CA GLU A 101 5.05 -8.95 13.63
C GLU A 101 4.48 -9.72 12.43
N HIS A 102 3.88 -9.01 11.46
CA HIS A 102 3.02 -9.64 10.47
C HIS A 102 3.14 -9.04 9.06
N LYS A 103 2.95 -9.90 8.06
CA LYS A 103 2.62 -9.48 6.69
C LYS A 103 1.11 -9.28 6.59
N HIS A 104 0.70 -8.08 6.20
CA HIS A 104 -0.71 -7.69 6.12
C HIS A 104 -1.28 -7.89 4.73
N ALA A 105 -0.57 -7.41 3.70
CA ALA A 105 -0.98 -7.56 2.32
C ALA A 105 0.21 -7.60 1.38
N SER A 106 0.05 -8.24 0.23
CA SER A 106 1.03 -8.20 -0.85
C SER A 106 0.35 -8.42 -2.20
N GLY A 107 1.02 -8.01 -3.27
CA GLY A 107 0.53 -8.21 -4.63
C GLY A 107 1.44 -7.52 -5.64
N ARG A 108 1.10 -7.66 -6.91
CA ARG A 108 1.82 -7.00 -8.01
C ARG A 108 0.86 -6.18 -8.83
N ILE A 109 1.08 -4.87 -8.88
CA ILE A 109 0.31 -3.95 -9.70
C ILE A 109 0.91 -3.95 -11.10
N LEU A 110 0.05 -4.11 -12.10
CA LEU A 110 0.41 -4.05 -13.51
C LEU A 110 0.03 -2.67 -14.05
N PHE A 111 0.94 -2.06 -14.77
CA PHE A 111 0.72 -0.78 -15.44
C PHE A 111 0.82 -0.94 -16.96
N THR A 112 0.20 -0.01 -17.68
CA THR A 112 0.50 0.24 -19.09
C THR A 112 1.06 1.64 -19.22
N SER A 113 2.12 1.76 -20.02
CA SER A 113 2.66 3.04 -20.50
C SER A 113 1.77 3.66 -21.55
#